data_AF-A0A7X6ZAL8-F1
#
_entry.id   AF-A0A7X6ZAL8-F1
#
_cell.length_a   1.000
_cell.length_b   1.000
_cell.length_c   1.000
_cell.angle_alpha   90.00
_cell.angle_beta   90.00
_cell.angle_gamma   90.00
#
_symmetry.space_group_name_H-M   'P 1'
#
loop_
_entity.id
_entity.type
_entity.pdbx_description
1 polymer ?
#
loop_
_entity_poly.entity_id
_entity_poly.type
_entity_poly.pdbx_seq_one_letter_code
_entity_poly.pdbx_strand_id
1 'polypeptide(L)'
;RVRVRERVLPMLETELGPGIAANLVRSAELAREDADALDEIARLQLNQWLTVLAGGEGVQLPILQLAMQPAAVRNRMIREVARAHFASHLTQTHTHAIAALVTDWRGQGPIHAPKMTVTREGETLLFRSNA
;
A
#
# COMPACT_ATOMS: atom_id res chain seq x y z
N ARG A 1 -7.14 13.97 19.99
CA ARG A 1 -7.20 12.83 20.94
C ARG A 1 -7.97 13.16 22.22
N VAL A 2 -7.56 14.13 23.04
CA VAL A 2 -8.27 14.50 24.29
C VAL A 2 -9.75 14.86 24.05
N ARG A 3 -10.04 15.76 23.11
CA ARG A 3 -11.43 16.13 22.73
C ARG A 3 -12.29 14.95 22.27
N VAL A 4 -11.68 13.94 21.62
CA VAL A 4 -12.42 12.74 21.19
C VAL A 4 -12.84 11.93 22.41
N ARG A 5 -11.93 11.72 23.36
CA ARG A 5 -12.19 10.97 24.58
C ARG A 5 -13.17 11.67 25.52
N GLU A 6 -13.04 12.98 25.70
CA GLU A 6 -13.79 13.72 26.72
C GLU A 6 -15.11 14.31 26.22
N ARG A 7 -15.29 14.45 24.90
CA ARG A 7 -16.50 15.09 24.34
C ARG A 7 -17.22 14.23 23.33
N VAL A 8 -16.49 13.65 22.37
CA VAL A 8 -17.11 12.91 21.26
C VAL A 8 -17.62 11.54 21.70
N LEU A 9 -16.80 10.73 22.38
CA LEU A 9 -17.23 9.39 22.83
C LEU A 9 -18.39 9.46 23.84
N PRO A 10 -18.39 10.34 24.86
CA PRO A 10 -19.54 10.47 25.77
C PRO A 10 -20.82 10.92 25.06
N MET A 11 -20.72 11.81 24.07
CA MET A 11 -21.86 12.21 23.25
C MET A 11 -22.40 11.01 22.44
N LEU A 12 -21.53 10.23 21.80
CA LEU A 12 -21.94 9.04 21.05
C LEU A 12 -22.62 7.99 21.93
N GLU A 13 -22.15 7.77 23.16
CA GLU A 13 -22.81 6.84 24.09
C GLU A 13 -24.16 7.36 24.59
N THR A 14 -24.30 8.67 24.76
CA THR A 14 -25.58 9.30 25.14
C THR A 14 -26.62 9.16 24.04
N GLU A 15 -26.23 9.37 22.77
CA GLU A 15 -27.15 9.38 21.63
C GLU A 15 -27.45 7.98 21.05
N LEU A 16 -26.46 7.07 21.05
CA LEU A 16 -26.58 5.75 20.42
C LEU A 16 -26.71 4.60 21.41
N GLY A 17 -26.58 4.89 22.70
CA GLY A 17 -26.57 3.91 23.78
C GLY A 17 -25.16 3.46 24.20
N PRO A 18 -25.07 2.78 25.35
CA PRO A 18 -23.79 2.38 25.93
C PRO A 18 -23.05 1.35 25.07
N GLY A 19 -21.72 1.32 25.16
CA GLY A 19 -20.89 0.28 24.56
C GLY A 19 -20.38 0.58 23.14
N ILE A 20 -20.66 1.76 22.59
CA ILE A 20 -20.10 2.21 21.30
C ILE A 20 -18.56 2.19 21.34
N ALA A 21 -17.95 2.69 22.42
CA ALA A 21 -16.50 2.68 22.55
C ALA A 21 -15.92 1.25 22.50
N ALA A 22 -16.54 0.30 23.19
CA ALA A 22 -16.11 -1.11 23.18
C ALA A 22 -16.29 -1.75 21.81
N ASN A 23 -17.39 -1.47 21.10
CA ASN A 23 -17.63 -1.98 19.76
C ASN A 23 -16.63 -1.41 18.73
N LEU A 24 -16.25 -0.13 18.86
CA LEU A 24 -15.21 0.49 18.02
C LEU A 24 -13.84 -0.14 18.27
N VAL A 25 -13.49 -0.45 19.52
CA VAL A 25 -12.25 -1.17 19.85
C VAL A 25 -12.23 -2.54 19.18
N ARG A 26 -13.30 -3.34 19.34
CA ARG A 26 -13.40 -4.66 18.71
C ARG A 26 -13.29 -4.58 17.19
N SER A 27 -13.94 -3.60 16.57
CA SER A 27 -13.87 -3.39 15.12
C SER A 27 -12.48 -2.99 14.66
N ALA A 28 -11.78 -2.16 15.44
CA ALA A 28 -10.41 -1.75 15.15
C ALA A 28 -9.40 -2.91 15.35
N GLU A 29 -9.67 -3.83 16.28
CA GLU A 29 -8.88 -5.06 16.46
C GLU A 29 -9.04 -5.99 15.26
N LEU A 30 -10.27 -6.29 14.84
CA LEU A 30 -10.54 -7.09 13.64
C LEU A 30 -9.90 -6.48 12.39
N ALA A 31 -10.05 -5.17 12.19
CA ALA A 31 -9.43 -4.48 11.05
C ALA A 31 -7.89 -4.51 11.10
N ARG A 32 -7.29 -4.55 12.29
CA ARG A 32 -5.83 -4.68 12.46
C ARG A 32 -5.37 -6.09 12.10
N GLU A 33 -6.06 -7.12 12.59
CA GLU A 33 -5.77 -8.52 12.26
C GLU A 33 -5.82 -8.74 10.74
N ASP A 34 -6.86 -8.23 10.08
CA ASP A 34 -6.99 -8.29 8.62
C ASP A 34 -5.87 -7.52 7.90
N ALA A 35 -5.52 -6.33 8.40
CA ALA A 35 -4.46 -5.52 7.80
C ALA A 35 -3.10 -6.21 7.91
N ASP A 36 -2.79 -6.79 9.07
CA ASP A 36 -1.54 -7.51 9.33
C ASP A 36 -1.44 -8.78 8.46
N ALA A 37 -2.54 -9.52 8.30
CA ALA A 37 -2.62 -10.67 7.40
C ALA A 37 -2.40 -10.26 5.94
N LEU A 38 -3.04 -9.19 5.47
CA LEU A 38 -2.87 -8.69 4.11
C LEU A 38 -1.45 -8.16 3.84
N ASP A 39 -0.83 -7.52 4.83
CA ASP A 39 0.55 -7.05 4.73
C ASP A 39 1.52 -8.23 4.66
N GLU A 40 1.27 -9.31 5.40
CA GLU A 40 2.07 -10.53 5.31
C GLU A 40 1.92 -11.23 3.95
N ILE A 41 0.69 -11.38 3.46
CA ILE A 41 0.44 -11.92 2.11
C ILE A 41 1.19 -11.08 1.06
N ALA A 42 1.14 -9.75 1.16
CA ALA A 42 1.85 -8.87 0.25
C ALA A 42 3.37 -9.07 0.31
N ARG A 43 3.97 -9.19 1.51
CA ARG A 43 5.40 -9.48 1.67
C ARG A 43 5.79 -10.82 1.06
N LEU A 44 5.00 -11.87 1.31
CA LEU A 44 5.25 -13.20 0.76
C LEU A 44 5.20 -13.23 -0.77
N GLN A 45 4.19 -12.58 -1.36
CA GLN A 45 4.07 -12.46 -2.82
C GLN A 45 5.21 -11.60 -3.39
N LEU A 46 5.59 -10.53 -2.71
CA LEU A 46 6.68 -9.66 -3.15
C LEU A 46 8.01 -10.43 -3.21
N ASN A 47 8.32 -11.19 -2.17
CA ASN A 47 9.56 -11.98 -2.06
C ASN A 47 9.68 -13.06 -3.15
N GLN A 48 8.57 -13.53 -3.72
CA GLN A 48 8.60 -14.52 -4.80
C GLN A 48 9.04 -13.93 -6.15
N TRP A 49 8.67 -12.67 -6.43
CA TRP A 49 8.74 -12.11 -7.77
C TRP A 49 9.64 -10.88 -7.90
N LEU A 50 9.99 -10.23 -6.78
CA LEU A 50 10.83 -9.05 -6.79
C LEU A 50 12.25 -9.42 -7.22
N THR A 51 12.76 -8.68 -8.20
CA THR A 51 14.15 -8.80 -8.63
C THR A 51 14.87 -7.48 -8.40
N VAL A 52 16.03 -7.52 -7.76
CA VAL A 52 16.92 -6.35 -7.63
C VAL A 52 17.70 -6.19 -8.92
N LEU A 53 17.75 -4.97 -9.46
CA LEU A 53 18.51 -4.69 -10.67
C LEU A 53 20.02 -4.79 -10.42
N ALA A 54 20.76 -5.14 -11.48
CA ALA A 54 22.22 -5.07 -11.46
C ALA A 54 22.67 -3.64 -11.11
N GLY A 55 23.65 -3.52 -10.21
CA GLY A 55 24.13 -2.23 -9.71
C GLY A 55 23.34 -1.66 -8.52
N GLY A 56 22.22 -2.28 -8.12
CA GLY A 56 21.46 -1.87 -6.93
C GLY A 56 20.66 -0.57 -7.09
N GLU A 57 20.53 -0.05 -8.32
CA GLU A 57 19.89 1.24 -8.62
C GLU A 57 18.35 1.17 -8.66
N GLY A 58 17.78 -0.02 -8.46
CA GLY A 58 16.34 -0.22 -8.48
C GLY A 58 15.91 -1.66 -8.30
N VAL A 59 14.59 -1.87 -8.36
CA VAL A 59 13.96 -3.18 -8.30
C VAL A 59 12.84 -3.27 -9.33
N GLN A 60 12.51 -4.49 -9.73
CA GLN A 60 11.49 -4.74 -10.73
C GLN A 60 10.56 -5.88 -10.34
N LEU A 61 9.33 -5.81 -10.85
CA LEU A 61 8.27 -6.80 -10.64
C LEU A 61 7.56 -7.12 -11.94
N PRO A 62 7.24 -8.40 -12.22
CA PRO A 62 6.42 -8.74 -13.37
C PRO A 62 5.00 -8.19 -13.25
N ILE A 63 4.51 -7.52 -14.29
CA ILE A 63 3.17 -6.92 -14.34
C ILE A 63 2.09 -7.97 -14.19
N LEU A 64 2.23 -9.12 -14.86
CA LEU A 64 1.26 -10.19 -14.78
C LEU A 64 1.07 -10.68 -13.34
N GLN A 65 2.17 -10.82 -12.59
CA GLN A 65 2.13 -11.27 -11.19
C GLN A 65 1.43 -10.24 -10.29
N LEU A 66 1.64 -8.95 -10.53
CA LEU A 66 0.92 -7.87 -9.83
C LEU A 66 -0.57 -7.80 -10.23
N ALA A 67 -0.88 -8.02 -11.51
CA ALA A 67 -2.25 -7.95 -12.05
C ALA A 67 -3.14 -9.06 -11.49
N MET A 68 -2.58 -10.26 -11.24
CA MET A 68 -3.30 -11.38 -10.65
C MET A 68 -3.65 -11.18 -9.16
N GLN A 69 -3.00 -10.23 -8.48
CA GLN A 69 -3.31 -9.96 -7.08
C GLN A 69 -4.60 -9.12 -6.93
N PRO A 70 -5.41 -9.35 -5.88
CA PRO A 70 -6.44 -8.40 -5.47
C PRO A 70 -5.84 -7.01 -5.22
N ALA A 71 -6.61 -5.96 -5.49
CA ALA A 71 -6.12 -4.57 -5.35
C ALA A 71 -5.53 -4.28 -3.96
N ALA A 72 -6.12 -4.84 -2.90
CA ALA A 72 -5.64 -4.68 -1.53
C ALA A 72 -4.21 -5.21 -1.33
N VAL A 73 -3.86 -6.33 -1.98
CA VAL A 73 -2.53 -6.97 -1.91
C VAL A 73 -1.56 -6.27 -2.85
N ARG A 74 -1.94 -6.04 -4.12
CA ARG A 74 -1.10 -5.30 -5.10
C ARG A 74 -0.66 -3.94 -4.56
N ASN A 75 -1.59 -3.17 -4.00
CA ASN A 75 -1.29 -1.84 -3.47
C ASN A 75 -0.35 -1.89 -2.25
N ARG A 76 -0.44 -2.97 -1.44
CA ARG A 76 0.48 -3.22 -0.32
C ARG A 76 1.87 -3.59 -0.81
N MET A 77 1.97 -4.46 -1.82
CA MET A 77 3.25 -4.81 -2.46
C MET A 77 3.96 -3.55 -2.97
N ILE A 78 3.25 -2.66 -3.67
CA ILE A 78 3.80 -1.39 -4.17
C ILE A 78 4.34 -0.50 -3.03
N ARG A 79 3.57 -0.37 -1.94
CA ARG A 79 4.02 0.41 -0.77
C ARG A 79 5.18 -0.25 -0.05
N GLU A 80 5.22 -1.57 0.00
CA GLU A 80 6.28 -2.33 0.64
C GLU A 80 7.60 -2.20 -0.14
N VAL A 81 7.56 -2.21 -1.47
CA VAL A 81 8.72 -1.88 -2.32
C VAL A 81 9.28 -0.50 -1.96
N ALA A 82 8.40 0.50 -1.91
CA ALA A 82 8.79 1.87 -1.59
C ALA A 82 9.43 1.99 -0.20
N ARG A 83 8.86 1.28 0.80
CA ARG A 83 9.37 1.25 2.17
C ARG A 83 10.72 0.55 2.26
N ALA A 84 10.80 -0.68 1.74
CA ALA A 84 11.94 -1.58 1.94
C ALA A 84 13.16 -1.22 1.08
N HIS A 85 12.96 -0.73 -0.15
CA HIS A 85 14.06 -0.49 -1.09
C HIS A 85 14.42 0.98 -1.27
N PHE A 86 13.53 1.91 -0.90
CA PHE A 86 13.74 3.35 -1.11
C PHE A 86 13.56 4.19 0.16
N ALA A 87 13.29 3.56 1.32
CA ALA A 87 13.02 4.25 2.58
C ALA A 87 12.01 5.40 2.40
N SER A 88 10.92 5.11 1.69
CA SER A 88 9.92 6.07 1.24
C SER A 88 8.51 5.59 1.56
N HIS A 89 7.61 6.54 1.83
CA HIS A 89 6.20 6.27 2.05
C HIS A 89 5.37 6.87 0.92
N LEU A 90 4.58 6.04 0.26
CA LEU A 90 3.69 6.48 -0.80
C LEU A 90 2.37 7.00 -0.21
N THR A 91 1.87 8.08 -0.79
CA THR A 91 0.49 8.50 -0.58
C THR A 91 -0.46 7.52 -1.28
N GLN A 92 -1.75 7.62 -0.96
CA GLN A 92 -2.77 6.86 -1.68
C GLN A 92 -2.75 7.20 -3.18
N THR A 93 -2.60 8.48 -3.54
CA THR A 93 -2.51 8.95 -4.93
C THR A 93 -1.32 8.33 -5.65
N HIS A 94 -0.11 8.34 -5.06
CA HIS A 94 1.05 7.68 -5.68
C HIS A 94 0.83 6.18 -5.85
N THR A 95 0.29 5.52 -4.82
CA THR A 95 0.04 4.07 -4.86
C THR A 95 -0.93 3.71 -5.99
N HIS A 96 -2.03 4.46 -6.12
CA HIS A 96 -3.03 4.21 -7.16
C HIS A 96 -2.50 4.54 -8.56
N ALA A 97 -1.73 5.63 -8.71
CA ALA A 97 -1.10 5.97 -9.98
C ALA A 97 -0.12 4.88 -10.44
N ILE A 98 0.70 4.34 -9.53
CA ILE A 98 1.59 3.21 -9.82
C ILE A 98 0.78 1.94 -10.14
N ALA A 99 -0.27 1.63 -9.38
CA ALA A 99 -1.12 0.48 -9.65
C ALA A 99 -1.82 0.56 -11.02
N ALA A 100 -2.15 1.77 -11.49
CA ALA A 100 -2.73 1.98 -12.81
C ALA A 100 -1.79 1.60 -13.96
N LEU A 101 -0.46 1.70 -13.77
CA LEU A 101 0.52 1.19 -14.75
C LEU A 101 0.38 -0.33 -14.98
N VAL A 102 -0.15 -1.05 -14.00
CA VAL A 102 -0.40 -2.50 -14.04
C VAL A 102 -1.76 -2.80 -14.62
N THR A 103 -2.83 -2.19 -14.10
CA THR A 103 -4.21 -2.63 -14.37
C THR A 103 -5.00 -1.77 -15.34
N ASP A 104 -4.57 -0.54 -15.61
CA ASP A 104 -5.29 0.43 -16.46
C ASP A 104 -4.34 1.08 -17.46
N TRP A 105 -3.44 0.27 -18.04
CA TRP A 105 -2.41 0.79 -18.94
C TRP A 105 -2.98 1.22 -20.29
N ARG A 106 -2.66 2.45 -20.68
CA ARG A 106 -3.05 3.09 -21.94
C ARG A 106 -1.94 3.96 -22.54
N GLY A 107 -0.69 3.68 -22.16
CA GLY A 107 0.49 4.45 -22.61
C GLY A 107 0.91 5.57 -21.65
N GLN A 108 0.66 5.43 -20.35
CA GLN A 108 1.09 6.41 -19.35
C GLN A 108 2.61 6.58 -19.32
N GLY A 109 3.09 7.79 -19.03
CA GLY A 109 4.51 8.02 -18.76
C GLY A 109 4.96 7.51 -17.39
N PRO A 110 6.23 7.76 -17.03
CA PRO A 110 6.76 7.50 -15.69
C PRO A 110 5.92 8.17 -14.60
N ILE A 111 5.74 7.46 -13.47
CA ILE A 111 5.15 8.02 -12.26
C ILE A 111 6.27 8.45 -11.33
N HIS A 112 6.37 9.76 -11.09
CA HIS A 112 7.31 10.32 -10.13
C HIS A 112 6.71 10.25 -8.72
N ALA A 113 7.39 9.55 -7.82
CA ALA A 113 7.03 9.41 -6.43
C ALA A 113 8.21 9.86 -5.53
N PRO A 114 8.01 10.04 -4.22
CA PRO A 114 9.10 10.44 -3.34
C PRO A 114 10.24 9.43 -3.37
N LYS A 115 11.46 9.90 -3.68
CA LYS A 115 12.71 9.11 -3.82
C LYS A 115 12.76 8.09 -4.96
N MET A 116 11.73 7.97 -5.79
CA MET A 116 11.73 6.99 -6.88
C MET A 116 10.92 7.44 -8.09
N THR A 117 11.26 6.87 -9.25
CA THR A 117 10.43 6.93 -10.44
C THR A 117 10.02 5.52 -10.80
N VAL A 118 8.75 5.33 -11.11
CA VAL A 118 8.18 4.05 -11.45
C VAL A 118 7.71 4.05 -12.90
N THR A 119 8.19 3.10 -13.69
CA THR A 119 7.88 2.97 -15.12
C THR A 119 7.36 1.59 -15.43
N ARG A 120 6.52 1.49 -16.46
CA ARG A 120 6.25 0.22 -17.13
C ARG A 120 7.19 0.08 -18.31
N GLU A 121 7.98 -0.99 -18.32
CA GLU A 121 8.85 -1.38 -19.43
C GLU A 121 8.37 -2.76 -19.93
N GLY A 122 7.52 -2.76 -20.96
CA GLY A 122 6.91 -3.98 -21.50
C GLY A 122 6.02 -4.70 -20.47
N GLU A 123 6.48 -5.86 -20.01
CA GLU A 123 5.81 -6.72 -19.02
C GLU A 123 6.33 -6.52 -17.58
N THR A 124 7.20 -5.53 -17.37
CA THR A 124 7.84 -5.28 -16.08
C THR A 124 7.46 -3.91 -15.53
N LEU A 125 7.13 -3.87 -14.24
CA LEU A 125 7.00 -2.65 -13.47
C LEU A 125 8.33 -2.38 -12.77
N LEU A 126 8.94 -1.25 -13.07
CA LEU A 126 10.29 -0.93 -12.68
C LEU A 126 10.31 0.27 -11.74
N PHE A 127 11.02 0.13 -10.62
CA PHE A 127 11.24 1.17 -9.63
C PHE A 127 12.72 1.54 -9.64
N ARG A 128 13.05 2.81 -9.90
CA ARG A 128 14.42 3.33 -9.85
C ARG A 128 14.52 4.49 -8.87
N SER A 129 15.67 4.64 -8.21
CA SER A 129 15.90 5.81 -7.35
C SER A 129 15.88 7.08 -8.20
N ASN A 130 15.29 8.15 -7.66
CA ASN A 130 15.54 9.48 -8.23
C ASN A 130 16.97 9.84 -7.81
N ALA A 131 17.85 10.11 -8.78
CA ALA A 131 19.17 10.66 -8.51
C ALA A 131 19.08 12.02 -7.82
#